data_AF-A0AAW1WGS5-F1
#
_entry.id   AF-A0AAW1WGS5-F1
#
_cell.length_a   1.000
_cell.length_b   1.000
_cell.length_c   1.000
_cell.angle_alpha   90.00
_cell.angle_beta   90.00
_cell.angle_gamma   90.00
#
_symmetry.space_group_name_H-M   'P 1'
#
loop_
_entity.id
_entity.type
_entity.pdbx_description
1 polymer ?
#
loop_
_entity_poly.entity_id
_entity_poly.type
_entity_poly.pdbx_seq_one_letter_code
_entity_poly.pdbx_strand_id
1 'polypeptide(L)' 'MPSSVTLSMFVKMPQSIVLFLFSLIFLSSSSDASVNDFCVADLKGPDSPAGYFCKSPAKVTVNDFVYLA' A
#
# COMPACT_ATOMS: atom_id res chain seq x y z
N MET A 1 -23.96 3.52 7.67
CA MET A 1 -24.48 2.64 8.75
C MET A 1 -23.29 2.31 9.64
N PRO A 2 -23.30 2.76 10.92
CA PRO A 2 -22.09 2.78 11.75
C PRO A 2 -21.95 1.44 12.46
N SER A 3 -21.00 0.63 12.02
CA SER A 3 -20.70 -0.65 12.66
C SER A 3 -19.48 -0.49 13.55
N SER A 4 -19.74 -0.37 14.84
CA SER A 4 -18.98 -1.10 15.86
C SER A 4 -17.50 -0.75 16.02
N VAL A 5 -17.13 0.54 15.99
CA VAL A 5 -16.06 0.99 16.89
C VAL A 5 -16.75 1.38 18.17
N THR A 6 -17.23 0.35 18.88
CA THR A 6 -17.66 0.49 20.26
C THR A 6 -16.53 1.14 21.02
N LEU A 7 -16.83 2.36 21.45
CA LEU A 7 -16.36 3.13 22.59
C LEU A 7 -16.25 2.25 23.86
N SER A 8 -15.46 1.18 23.80
CA SER A 8 -15.34 0.15 24.83
C SER A 8 -13.90 -0.32 24.93
N MET A 9 -12.98 0.63 24.91
CA MET A 9 -11.71 0.45 25.61
C MET A 9 -11.45 1.73 26.37
N PHE A 10 -12.02 1.82 27.58
CA PHE A 10 -11.40 2.57 28.67
C PHE A 10 -10.05 1.92 28.97
N VAL A 11 -9.10 1.97 28.04
CA VAL A 11 -7.71 1.69 28.39
C VAL A 11 -7.32 2.86 29.27
N LYS A 12 -7.08 2.62 30.56
CA LYS A 12 -6.23 3.49 31.37
C LYS A 12 -4.81 3.35 30.81
N MET A 13 -4.62 3.77 29.56
CA MET A 13 -3.34 3.79 28.90
C MET A 13 -2.66 5.06 29.38
N PRO A 14 -1.43 5.00 29.92
CA PRO A 14 -0.70 6.22 30.21
C PRO A 14 -0.61 7.06 28.93
N GLN A 15 -0.82 8.36 29.05
CA GLN A 15 -0.78 9.35 27.96
C GLN A 15 0.44 9.11 27.03
N SER A 16 1.58 8.73 27.62
CA SER A 16 2.81 8.43 26.89
C SER A 16 2.69 7.27 25.90
N ILE A 17 1.93 6.21 26.22
CA ILE A 17 1.72 5.08 25.30
C ILE A 17 0.82 5.50 24.14
N VAL A 18 -0.20 6.32 24.38
CA VAL A 18 -1.08 6.83 23.31
C VAL A 18 -0.28 7.65 22.30
N LEU A 19 0.59 8.56 22.78
CA LEU A 19 1.48 9.35 21.92
C LEU A 19 2.48 8.47 21.15
N PHE A 20 3.03 7.45 21.80
CA PHE A 20 3.95 6.50 21.17
C PHE A 20 3.29 5.73 20.03
N LEU A 21 2.09 5.17 20.24
CA LEU A 21 1.35 4.46 19.21
C LEU A 21 0.96 5.37 18.04
N PHE A 22 0.55 6.60 18.33
CA PHE A 22 0.24 7.60 17.29
C PHE A 22 1.47 7.84 16.41
N SER A 23 2.64 8.10 16.99
CA SER A 23 3.89 8.31 16.24
C SER A 23 4.27 7.12 15.36
N LEU A 24 4.03 5.87 15.80
CA LEU A 24 4.30 4.67 14.99
C LEU A 24 3.39 4.56 13.77
N ILE A 25 2.11 4.94 13.89
CA ILE A 25 1.16 4.94 12.77
C ILE A 25 1.58 5.95 11.69
N PHE A 26 2.01 7.15 12.10
CA PHE A 26 2.53 8.14 11.14
C PHE A 26 3.80 7.67 10.44
N LEU A 27 4.68 6.96 11.15
CA LEU A 27 5.91 6.42 10.57
C LEU A 27 5.64 5.31 9.53
N SER A 28 4.53 4.59 9.68
CA SER A 28 4.20 3.41 8.85
C SER A 28 3.42 3.77 7.57
N SER A 29 3.06 5.03 7.36
CA SER A 29 2.13 5.47 6.31
C SER A 29 2.78 5.72 4.93
N SER A 30 4.06 5.41 4.74
CA SER A 30 4.72 5.49 3.43
C SER A 30 4.49 4.20 2.64
N SER A 31 3.29 4.06 2.07
CA SER A 31 3.05 3.08 1.01
C SER A 31 2.91 3.83 -0.30
N ASP A 32 3.95 3.77 -1.14
CA ASP A 32 3.91 4.22 -2.52
C ASP A 32 3.10 3.20 -3.34
N ALA A 33 1.79 3.21 -3.17
CA ALA A 33 0.90 2.54 -4.09
C ALA A 33 0.86 3.38 -5.37
N SER A 34 1.41 2.84 -6.48
CA SER A 34 1.25 3.47 -7.79
C SER A 34 -0.24 3.52 -8.11
N VAL A 35 -0.88 4.70 -7.97
CA VAL A 35 -2.32 4.92 -8.18
C VAL A 35 -2.62 5.00 -9.68
N ASN A 36 -2.24 3.96 -10.41
CA ASN A 36 -2.59 3.78 -11.81
C ASN A 36 -3.58 2.62 -11.88
N ASP A 37 -4.61 2.71 -12.74
CA ASP A 37 -5.64 1.68 -12.87
C ASP A 37 -5.04 0.27 -13.08
N PHE A 38 -3.86 0.23 -13.71
CA PHE A 38 -3.07 -0.97 -13.95
C PHE A 38 -1.57 -0.68 -13.77
N CYS A 39 -0.83 -1.59 -13.13
CA CYS A 39 0.64 -1.60 -13.09
C CYS A 39 1.15 -2.93 -13.69
N VAL A 40 1.48 -2.90 -14.98
CA VAL A 40 2.15 -4.03 -15.66
C VAL A 40 3.63 -3.97 -15.33
N ALA A 41 4.20 -5.05 -14.80
CA ALA A 41 5.62 -5.15 -14.47
C ALA A 41 6.52 -4.94 -15.70
N ASP A 42 7.56 -4.12 -15.55
CA ASP A 42 8.65 -4.00 -16.51
C ASP A 42 9.75 -5.04 -16.23
N LEU A 43 9.56 -6.23 -16.78
CA LEU A 43 10.50 -7.35 -16.61
C LEU A 43 11.88 -7.13 -17.29
N LYS A 44 12.04 -6.04 -18.05
CA LYS A 44 13.32 -5.65 -18.65
C LYS A 44 14.08 -4.62 -17.81
N GLY A 45 13.43 -4.04 -16.80
CA GLY A 45 14.01 -3.06 -15.90
C GLY A 45 14.80 -3.69 -14.75
N PRO A 46 15.40 -2.87 -13.88
CA PRO A 46 16.05 -3.36 -12.66
C PRO A 46 15.02 -3.88 -11.65
N ASP A 47 15.37 -4.95 -10.94
CA ASP A 47 14.59 -5.46 -9.81
C ASP A 47 14.73 -4.53 -8.61
N SER A 48 13.71 -4.54 -7.75
CA SER A 48 13.71 -3.86 -6.46
C SER A 48 13.28 -4.83 -5.34
N PRO A 49 13.53 -4.51 -4.07
CA PRO A 49 13.04 -5.30 -2.94
C PRO A 49 11.51 -5.47 -2.91
N ALA A 50 10.77 -4.59 -3.60
CA ALA A 50 9.32 -4.63 -3.74
C ALA A 50 8.84 -5.34 -5.02
N GLY A 51 9.75 -5.90 -5.82
CA GLY A 51 9.46 -6.51 -7.13
C GLY A 51 9.91 -5.64 -8.30
N TYR A 52 9.17 -5.68 -9.41
CA TYR A 52 9.48 -4.93 -10.63
C TYR A 52 8.84 -3.54 -10.63
N PHE A 53 9.53 -2.57 -11.24
CA PHE A 53 8.92 -1.28 -11.55
C PHE A 53 7.78 -1.43 -12.58
N CYS A 54 6.76 -0.57 -12.51
CA CYS A 54 5.69 -0.55 -13.51
C CYS A 54 6.22 -0.03 -14.86
N LYS A 55 5.72 -0.60 -15.96
CA LYS A 55 5.84 0.00 -17.29
C LYS A 55 5.17 1.37 -17.31
N SER A 56 5.70 2.29 -18.11
CA SER A 56 5.02 3.54 -18.43
C SER A 56 3.64 3.26 -19.04
N PRO A 57 2.56 3.98 -18.65
CA PRO A 57 1.22 3.76 -19.20
C PRO A 57 1.17 3.80 -20.73
N ALA A 58 2.01 4.64 -21.35
CA ALA A 58 2.11 4.75 -22.81
C ALA A 58 2.73 3.52 -23.51
N LYS A 59 3.37 2.62 -22.74
CA LYS A 59 4.00 1.38 -23.23
C LYS A 59 3.22 0.12 -22.88
N VAL A 60 2.14 0.25 -22.10
CA VAL A 60 1.26 -0.87 -21.78
C VAL A 60 0.39 -1.17 -23.00
N THR A 61 0.32 -2.44 -23.39
CA THR A 61 -0.41 -2.92 -24.56
C THR A 61 -1.37 -4.03 -24.18
N VAL A 62 -2.34 -4.34 -25.06
CA VAL A 62 -3.27 -5.46 -24.83
C VAL A 62 -2.58 -6.81 -24.63
N ASN A 63 -1.40 -7.00 -25.23
CA ASN A 63 -0.63 -8.24 -25.10
C ASN A 63 -0.11 -8.45 -23.67
N ASP A 64 0.02 -7.38 -22.87
CA ASP A 64 0.45 -7.48 -21.48
C ASP A 64 -0.61 -8.11 -20.55
N PHE A 65 -1.84 -8.31 -21.05
CA PHE A 65 -2.96 -8.90 -20.30
C PHE A 65 -3.41 -10.25 -20.85
N VAL A 66 -2.79 -10.74 -21.92
CA VAL A 66 -3.14 -12.03 -22.53
C VAL A 66 -2.14 -13.08 -22.05
N TYR A 67 -2.56 -13.91 -21.10
CA TYR A 67 -1.84 -15.11 -20.71
C TYR A 67 -2.61 -16.34 -21.20
N LEU A 68 -2.00 -17.07 -22.13
CA LEU A 68 -2.42 -18.43 -22.46
C LEU A 68 -1.56 -19.37 -21.62
N ALA A 69 -2.20 -20.02 -20.64
CA ALA A 69 -1.60 -21.07 -19.84
C ALA A 69 -1.78 -22.42 -20.53
#